data_AF-A0A2H0MHK8-F1
#
_entry.id   AF-A0A2H0MHK8-F1
#
_cell.length_a   1.000
_cell.length_b   1.000
_cell.length_c   1.000
_cell.angle_alpha   90.00
_cell.angle_beta   90.00
_cell.angle_gamma   90.00
#
_symmetry.space_group_name_H-M   'P 1'
#
loop_
_entity.id
_entity.type
_entity.pdbx_description
1 polymer ?
#
loop_
_entity_poly.entity_id
_entity_poly.type
_entity_poly.pdbx_seq_one_letter_code
_entity_poly.pdbx_strand_id
1 'polypeptide(L)'
;MTEELRKAEREQAEKSKHNLVKANLSGGNLDHADFSGGNLNEADLSYANLFFANLSRANLEKADLSKSKLSKSNLREANLSGADMNEADIRSANLSGANLSGANLADADLSLADLTCANLANVNLEEAELKGADLTDAVGLTDQQINSALLNKETRLPAYLEITWITDKKFECRHKN
;
A
#
# COMPACT_ATOMS: atom_id res chain seq x y z
N MET A 1 -6.27 10.67 -41.41
CA MET A 1 -5.82 10.20 -40.10
C MET A 1 -6.08 8.71 -40.02
N THR A 2 -5.05 7.89 -39.85
CA THR A 2 -5.17 6.41 -39.86
C THR A 2 -5.74 5.90 -38.53
N GLU A 3 -6.32 4.71 -38.54
CA GLU A 3 -6.89 4.10 -37.33
C GLU A 3 -5.82 3.77 -36.28
N GLU A 4 -4.59 3.51 -36.72
CA GLU A 4 -3.41 3.38 -35.84
C GLU A 4 -3.04 4.70 -35.15
N LEU A 5 -3.09 5.83 -35.87
CA LEU A 5 -2.84 7.15 -35.28
C LEU A 5 -3.92 7.51 -34.24
N ARG A 6 -5.20 7.22 -34.52
CA ARG A 6 -6.30 7.41 -33.55
C ARG A 6 -6.15 6.55 -32.30
N LYS A 7 -5.69 5.30 -32.46
CA LYS A 7 -5.42 4.40 -31.34
C LYS A 7 -4.27 4.92 -30.48
N ALA A 8 -3.17 5.33 -31.11
CA ALA A 8 -2.02 5.91 -30.42
C ALA A 8 -2.38 7.21 -29.68
N GLU A 9 -3.15 8.10 -30.31
CA GLU A 9 -3.62 9.35 -29.68
C GLU A 9 -4.54 9.09 -28.48
N ARG A 10 -5.44 8.09 -28.55
CA ARG A 10 -6.29 7.69 -27.42
C ARG A 10 -5.48 7.06 -26.29
N GLU A 11 -4.53 6.18 -26.62
CA GLU A 11 -3.61 5.59 -25.63
C GLU A 11 -2.76 6.66 -24.95
N GLN A 12 -2.32 7.67 -25.70
CA GLN A 12 -1.55 8.80 -25.16
C GLN A 12 -2.40 9.75 -24.32
N ALA A 13 -3.65 10.01 -24.72
CA ALA A 13 -4.59 10.81 -23.94
C ALA A 13 -4.96 10.12 -22.61
N GLU A 14 -5.24 8.82 -22.61
CA GLU A 14 -5.49 8.05 -21.38
C GLU A 14 -4.24 8.00 -20.47
N LYS A 15 -3.03 7.83 -21.03
CA LYS A 15 -1.78 7.94 -20.26
C LYS A 15 -1.57 9.33 -19.66
N SER A 16 -1.98 10.39 -20.36
CA SER A 16 -1.87 11.76 -19.87
C SER A 16 -2.92 12.14 -18.81
N LYS A 17 -4.04 11.42 -18.77
CA LYS A 17 -5.21 11.74 -17.93
C LYS A 17 -4.93 11.71 -16.44
N HIS A 18 -3.95 10.93 -15.99
CA HIS A 18 -3.55 10.84 -14.59
C HIS A 18 -2.06 11.06 -14.39
N ASN A 19 -1.43 11.88 -15.25
CA ASN A 19 -0.08 12.37 -14.97
C ASN A 19 -0.15 13.48 -13.90
N LEU A 20 -0.01 13.06 -12.66
CA LEU A 20 -0.09 13.86 -11.45
C LEU A 20 1.24 13.83 -10.69
N VAL A 21 2.34 13.67 -11.41
CA VAL A 21 3.70 13.68 -10.83
C VAL A 21 3.89 14.98 -10.06
N LYS A 22 4.24 14.86 -8.77
CA LYS A 22 4.43 16.00 -7.85
C LYS A 22 3.20 16.90 -7.70
N ALA A 23 2.01 16.43 -8.07
CA ALA A 23 0.78 17.19 -7.87
C ALA A 23 0.50 17.34 -6.37
N ASN A 24 -0.02 18.51 -5.97
CA ASN A 24 -0.55 18.70 -4.62
C ASN A 24 -2.05 18.40 -4.62
N LEU A 25 -2.41 17.33 -3.93
CA LEU A 25 -3.75 16.82 -3.69
C LEU A 25 -4.04 16.68 -2.18
N SER A 26 -3.18 17.27 -1.34
CA SER A 26 -3.27 17.20 0.12
C SER A 26 -4.63 17.66 0.63
N GLY A 27 -5.19 16.93 1.58
CA GLY A 27 -6.53 17.18 2.15
C GLY A 27 -7.68 17.09 1.15
N GLY A 28 -7.42 16.71 -0.10
CA GLY A 28 -8.43 16.64 -1.16
C GLY A 28 -9.48 15.59 -0.89
N ASN A 29 -10.72 15.85 -1.31
CA ASN A 29 -11.76 14.83 -1.33
C ASN A 29 -11.69 14.04 -2.63
N LEU A 30 -11.10 12.85 -2.57
CA LEU A 30 -10.87 11.92 -3.68
C LEU A 30 -11.59 10.58 -3.45
N ASP A 31 -12.67 10.62 -2.68
CA ASP A 31 -13.55 9.47 -2.42
C ASP A 31 -14.06 8.90 -3.73
N HIS A 32 -13.93 7.58 -3.91
CA HIS A 32 -14.26 6.84 -5.14
C HIS A 32 -13.53 7.32 -6.41
N ALA A 33 -12.48 8.14 -6.31
CA ALA A 33 -11.73 8.60 -7.48
C ALA A 33 -11.05 7.43 -8.20
N ASP A 34 -10.96 7.53 -9.53
CA ASP A 34 -10.25 6.55 -10.35
C ASP A 34 -8.91 7.12 -10.82
N PHE A 35 -7.84 6.55 -10.27
CA PHE A 35 -6.45 6.81 -10.61
C PHE A 35 -5.75 5.55 -11.13
N SER A 36 -6.51 4.54 -11.56
CA SER A 36 -5.93 3.27 -11.99
C SER A 36 -4.95 3.45 -13.15
N GLY A 37 -3.76 2.86 -13.02
CA GLY A 37 -2.64 3.02 -13.94
C GLY A 37 -2.07 4.44 -14.04
N GLY A 38 -2.50 5.37 -13.18
CA GLY A 38 -2.05 6.76 -13.18
C GLY A 38 -0.61 6.92 -12.67
N ASN A 39 0.00 8.06 -12.99
CA ASN A 39 1.33 8.41 -12.51
C ASN A 39 1.25 9.53 -11.47
N LEU A 40 1.33 9.16 -10.21
CA LEU A 40 1.30 10.02 -9.02
C LEU A 40 2.64 10.02 -8.30
N ASN A 41 3.74 9.74 -9.01
CA ASN A 41 5.08 9.74 -8.43
C ASN A 41 5.37 11.07 -7.74
N GLU A 42 5.85 11.00 -6.50
CA GLU A 42 6.12 12.15 -5.63
C GLU A 42 4.91 13.09 -5.42
N ALA A 43 3.68 12.66 -5.71
CA ALA A 43 2.48 13.46 -5.43
C ALA A 43 2.27 13.61 -3.92
N ASP A 44 1.74 14.75 -3.51
CA ASP A 44 1.31 15.01 -2.13
C ASP A 44 -0.18 14.69 -2.02
N LEU A 45 -0.50 13.57 -1.38
CA LEU A 45 -1.83 13.07 -1.03
C LEU A 45 -2.01 13.04 0.49
N SER A 46 -1.17 13.76 1.25
CA SER A 46 -1.24 13.81 2.70
C SER A 46 -2.62 14.29 3.15
N TYR A 47 -3.18 13.68 4.19
CA TYR A 47 -4.54 13.97 4.70
C TYR A 47 -5.70 13.79 3.69
N ALA A 48 -5.45 13.30 2.47
CA ALA A 48 -6.49 13.17 1.46
C ALA A 48 -7.53 12.10 1.85
N ASN A 49 -8.78 12.32 1.45
CA ASN A 49 -9.83 11.32 1.55
C ASN A 49 -9.84 10.46 0.30
N LEU A 50 -9.35 9.22 0.38
CA LEU A 50 -9.24 8.23 -0.70
C LEU A 50 -10.07 6.98 -0.41
N PHE A 51 -11.11 7.09 0.42
CA PHE A 51 -12.04 5.99 0.67
C PHE A 51 -12.54 5.44 -0.67
N PHE A 52 -12.53 4.11 -0.82
CA PHE A 52 -12.96 3.42 -2.05
C PHE A 52 -12.26 3.85 -3.36
N ALA A 53 -11.18 4.64 -3.31
CA ALA A 53 -10.49 5.06 -4.52
C ALA A 53 -9.86 3.86 -5.25
N ASN A 54 -9.81 3.93 -6.57
CA ASN A 54 -9.14 2.96 -7.40
C ASN A 54 -7.75 3.46 -7.80
N LEU A 55 -6.73 2.97 -7.12
CA LEU A 55 -5.30 3.24 -7.35
C LEU A 55 -4.58 2.01 -7.92
N SER A 56 -5.32 1.03 -8.46
CA SER A 56 -4.71 -0.20 -8.95
C SER A 56 -3.72 0.09 -10.07
N ARG A 57 -2.53 -0.52 -10.00
CA ARG A 57 -1.41 -0.32 -10.93
C ARG A 57 -0.92 1.14 -11.04
N ALA A 58 -1.33 2.02 -10.13
CA ALA A 58 -0.83 3.39 -10.12
C ALA A 58 0.65 3.42 -9.71
N ASN A 59 1.40 4.38 -10.26
CA ASN A 59 2.73 4.70 -9.79
C ASN A 59 2.65 5.78 -8.70
N LEU A 60 2.83 5.38 -7.44
CA LEU A 60 2.86 6.21 -6.23
C LEU A 60 4.26 6.19 -5.60
N GLU A 61 5.30 5.89 -6.39
CA GLU A 61 6.68 5.89 -5.90
C GLU A 61 6.97 7.24 -5.22
N LYS A 62 7.44 7.18 -3.96
CA LYS A 62 7.77 8.36 -3.13
C LYS A 62 6.64 9.37 -2.95
N ALA A 63 5.39 8.98 -3.19
CA ALA A 63 4.24 9.83 -2.87
C ALA A 63 4.14 10.01 -1.34
N ASP A 64 3.63 11.17 -0.92
CA ASP A 64 3.24 11.41 0.47
C ASP A 64 1.76 11.08 0.62
N LEU A 65 1.46 10.01 1.34
CA LEU A 65 0.13 9.52 1.71
C LEU A 65 -0.06 9.59 3.23
N SER A 66 0.79 10.33 3.94
CA SER A 66 0.74 10.47 5.39
C SER A 66 -0.65 10.92 5.84
N LYS A 67 -1.20 10.24 6.86
CA LYS A 67 -2.51 10.55 7.45
C LYS A 67 -3.68 10.53 6.47
N SER A 68 -3.49 9.95 5.28
CA SER A 68 -4.56 9.81 4.29
C SER A 68 -5.56 8.72 4.71
N LYS A 69 -6.76 8.81 4.16
CA LYS A 69 -7.83 7.83 4.39
C LYS A 69 -7.98 6.93 3.17
N LEU A 70 -7.32 5.78 3.20
CA LEU A 70 -7.29 4.76 2.14
C LEU A 70 -8.16 3.53 2.46
N SER A 71 -8.93 3.55 3.54
CA SER A 71 -9.85 2.48 3.94
C SER A 71 -10.67 1.98 2.73
N LYS A 72 -10.63 0.67 2.48
CA LYS A 72 -11.35 -0.01 1.38
C LYS A 72 -10.96 0.42 -0.05
N SER A 73 -9.85 1.14 -0.21
CA SER A 73 -9.31 1.47 -1.54
C SER A 73 -8.73 0.23 -2.25
N ASN A 74 -8.58 0.34 -3.56
CA ASN A 74 -7.92 -0.67 -4.39
C ASN A 74 -6.54 -0.18 -4.81
N LEU A 75 -5.49 -0.69 -4.18
CA LEU A 75 -4.06 -0.44 -4.46
C LEU A 75 -3.38 -1.67 -5.10
N ARG A 76 -4.18 -2.60 -5.66
CA ARG A 76 -3.66 -3.83 -6.27
C ARG A 76 -2.58 -3.51 -7.31
N GLU A 77 -1.45 -4.21 -7.23
CA GLU A 77 -0.32 -4.07 -8.15
C GLU A 77 0.23 -2.62 -8.26
N ALA A 78 -0.08 -1.73 -7.31
CA ALA A 78 0.45 -0.36 -7.30
C ALA A 78 1.95 -0.33 -6.93
N ASN A 79 2.67 0.65 -7.46
CA ASN A 79 4.04 0.92 -7.04
C ASN A 79 4.05 1.98 -5.95
N LEU A 80 4.27 1.58 -4.70
CA LEU A 80 4.36 2.41 -3.51
C LEU A 80 5.80 2.46 -2.96
N SER A 81 6.80 2.12 -3.77
CA SER A 81 8.19 2.06 -3.29
C SER A 81 8.63 3.41 -2.73
N GLY A 82 9.12 3.42 -1.49
CA GLY A 82 9.55 4.63 -0.80
C GLY A 82 8.46 5.65 -0.51
N ALA A 83 7.18 5.31 -0.64
CA ALA A 83 6.08 6.20 -0.27
C ALA A 83 6.05 6.43 1.25
N ASP A 84 5.65 7.62 1.67
CA ASP A 84 5.36 7.91 3.07
C ASP A 84 3.87 7.65 3.33
N MET A 85 3.55 6.73 4.22
CA MET A 85 2.19 6.32 4.57
C MET A 85 2.01 6.34 6.09
N ASN A 86 2.82 7.13 6.82
CA ASN A 86 2.74 7.17 8.27
C ASN A 86 1.34 7.61 8.74
N GLU A 87 0.83 6.97 9.80
CA GLU A 87 -0.49 7.24 10.37
C GLU A 87 -1.66 7.13 9.35
N ALA A 88 -1.46 6.51 8.18
CA ALA A 88 -2.53 6.36 7.19
C ALA A 88 -3.56 5.30 7.62
N ASP A 89 -4.82 5.53 7.29
CA ASP A 89 -5.91 4.57 7.50
C ASP A 89 -6.07 3.72 6.22
N ILE A 90 -5.52 2.50 6.21
CA ILE A 90 -5.47 1.59 5.06
C ILE A 90 -6.31 0.32 5.32
N ARG A 91 -7.24 0.39 6.29
CA ARG A 91 -8.04 -0.77 6.70
C ARG A 91 -8.82 -1.37 5.55
N SER A 92 -8.82 -2.69 5.45
CA SER A 92 -9.55 -3.44 4.42
C SER A 92 -9.23 -3.03 2.97
N ALA A 93 -8.10 -2.35 2.73
CA ALA A 93 -7.66 -2.03 1.38
C ALA A 93 -7.09 -3.27 0.68
N ASN A 94 -7.17 -3.28 -0.65
CA ASN A 94 -6.53 -4.31 -1.47
C ASN A 94 -5.15 -3.82 -1.91
N LEU A 95 -4.09 -4.35 -1.30
CA LEU A 95 -2.68 -4.12 -1.65
C LEU A 95 -2.06 -5.37 -2.32
N SER A 96 -2.87 -6.31 -2.83
CA SER A 96 -2.37 -7.54 -3.42
C SER A 96 -1.39 -7.25 -4.56
N GLY A 97 -0.19 -7.84 -4.48
CA GLY A 97 0.89 -7.65 -5.44
C GLY A 97 1.50 -6.24 -5.47
N ALA A 98 1.19 -5.35 -4.52
CA ALA A 98 1.77 -4.02 -4.49
C ALA A 98 3.26 -4.05 -4.15
N ASN A 99 4.01 -3.08 -4.67
CA ASN A 99 5.40 -2.87 -4.30
C ASN A 99 5.53 -1.80 -3.22
N LEU A 100 5.74 -2.20 -1.97
CA LEU A 100 5.89 -1.32 -0.80
C LEU A 100 7.36 -1.22 -0.34
N SER A 101 8.32 -1.59 -1.21
CA SER A 101 9.72 -1.65 -0.81
C SER A 101 10.21 -0.28 -0.30
N GLY A 102 10.72 -0.23 0.93
CA GLY A 102 11.19 0.99 1.58
C GLY A 102 10.10 2.00 1.95
N ALA A 103 8.81 1.65 1.86
CA ALA A 103 7.73 2.53 2.29
C ALA A 103 7.72 2.72 3.81
N ASN A 104 7.20 3.86 4.26
CA ASN A 104 7.03 4.14 5.69
C ASN A 104 5.57 3.91 6.10
N LEU A 105 5.28 2.84 6.84
CA LEU A 105 3.95 2.52 7.37
C LEU A 105 3.89 2.69 8.90
N ALA A 106 4.80 3.48 9.49
CA ALA A 106 4.78 3.71 10.93
C ALA A 106 3.43 4.24 11.41
N ASP A 107 2.89 3.66 12.48
CA ASP A 107 1.58 3.99 13.06
C ASP A 107 0.37 3.87 12.10
N ALA A 108 0.54 3.26 10.91
CA ALA A 108 -0.55 3.08 9.95
C ALA A 108 -1.49 1.95 10.39
N ASP A 109 -2.78 2.08 10.07
CA ASP A 109 -3.77 1.02 10.33
C ASP A 109 -4.05 0.23 9.05
N LEU A 110 -3.47 -0.97 8.97
CA LEU A 110 -3.66 -1.94 7.89
C LEU A 110 -4.58 -3.09 8.31
N SER A 111 -5.41 -2.91 9.35
CA SER A 111 -6.28 -3.98 9.83
C SER A 111 -7.17 -4.51 8.70
N LEU A 112 -7.21 -5.84 8.56
CA LEU A 112 -7.96 -6.56 7.51
C LEU A 112 -7.52 -6.25 6.06
N ALA A 113 -6.37 -5.60 5.84
CA ALA A 113 -5.87 -5.35 4.48
C ALA A 113 -5.37 -6.64 3.81
N ASP A 114 -5.53 -6.72 2.50
CA ASP A 114 -4.96 -7.79 1.67
C ASP A 114 -3.59 -7.35 1.14
N LEU A 115 -2.53 -7.91 1.70
CA LEU A 115 -1.12 -7.69 1.31
C LEU A 115 -0.54 -8.92 0.58
N THR A 116 -1.41 -9.79 0.03
CA THR A 116 -0.95 -11.03 -0.59
C THR A 116 0.00 -10.76 -1.75
N CYS A 117 1.09 -11.53 -1.84
CA CYS A 117 2.13 -11.36 -2.87
C CYS A 117 2.81 -9.96 -2.90
N ALA A 118 2.62 -9.10 -1.90
CA ALA A 118 3.24 -7.78 -1.88
C ALA A 118 4.75 -7.85 -1.62
N ASN A 119 5.51 -6.89 -2.16
CA ASN A 119 6.92 -6.72 -1.82
C ASN A 119 7.06 -5.74 -0.65
N LEU A 120 7.50 -6.24 0.50
CA LEU A 120 7.64 -5.52 1.77
C LEU A 120 9.12 -5.38 2.20
N ALA A 121 10.06 -5.50 1.25
CA ALA A 121 11.48 -5.31 1.55
C ALA A 121 11.75 -3.92 2.16
N ASN A 122 12.41 -3.88 3.33
CA ASN A 122 12.78 -2.64 4.02
C ASN A 122 11.62 -1.70 4.39
N VAL A 123 10.37 -2.18 4.40
CA VAL A 123 9.23 -1.39 4.88
C VAL A 123 9.39 -1.06 6.38
N ASN A 124 9.06 0.16 6.78
CA ASN A 124 8.95 0.50 8.20
C ASN A 124 7.55 0.12 8.71
N LEU A 125 7.46 -0.78 9.69
CA LEU A 125 6.21 -1.25 10.30
C LEU A 125 6.15 -0.94 11.80
N GLU A 126 6.93 0.03 12.28
CA GLU A 126 6.89 0.46 13.68
C GLU A 126 5.46 0.84 14.11
N GLU A 127 4.92 0.11 15.08
CA GLU A 127 3.56 0.28 15.63
C GLU A 127 2.42 0.19 14.59
N ALA A 128 2.70 -0.34 13.38
CA ALA A 128 1.68 -0.54 12.36
C ALA A 128 0.65 -1.61 12.78
N GLU A 129 -0.65 -1.33 12.62
CA GLU A 129 -1.70 -2.31 12.94
C GLU A 129 -1.93 -3.28 11.78
N LEU A 130 -1.58 -4.55 11.97
CA LEU A 130 -1.76 -5.63 10.98
C LEU A 130 -2.80 -6.67 11.42
N LYS A 131 -3.70 -6.30 12.35
CA LYS A 131 -4.71 -7.21 12.92
C LYS A 131 -5.61 -7.78 11.82
N GLY A 132 -5.60 -9.09 11.64
CA GLY A 132 -6.36 -9.77 10.58
C GLY A 132 -5.92 -9.46 9.15
N ALA A 133 -4.79 -8.77 8.94
CA ALA A 133 -4.24 -8.55 7.61
C ALA A 133 -3.73 -9.87 7.00
N ASP A 134 -3.77 -9.96 5.68
CA ASP A 134 -3.33 -11.14 4.94
C ASP A 134 -2.01 -10.86 4.21
N LEU A 135 -0.90 -11.32 4.77
CA LEU A 135 0.45 -11.20 4.18
C LEU A 135 0.89 -12.50 3.50
N THR A 136 -0.04 -13.39 3.14
CA THR A 136 0.32 -14.65 2.47
C THR A 136 1.12 -14.38 1.20
N ASP A 137 2.21 -15.12 1.02
CA ASP A 137 3.13 -14.98 -0.12
C ASP A 137 3.79 -13.60 -0.29
N ALA A 138 3.64 -12.69 0.67
CA ALA A 138 4.39 -11.44 0.67
C ALA A 138 5.89 -11.71 0.86
N VAL A 139 6.74 -10.92 0.21
CA VAL A 139 8.19 -11.14 0.17
C VAL A 139 8.96 -10.00 0.83
N GLY A 140 10.19 -10.27 1.27
CA GLY A 140 11.13 -9.25 1.75
C GLY A 140 10.95 -8.81 3.21
N LEU A 141 9.98 -9.37 3.93
CA LEU A 141 9.86 -9.14 5.37
C LEU A 141 11.01 -9.79 6.14
N THR A 142 11.45 -9.11 7.18
CA THR A 142 12.31 -9.66 8.22
C THR A 142 11.51 -9.93 9.48
N ASP A 143 12.07 -10.76 10.36
CA ASP A 143 11.56 -10.96 11.72
C ASP A 143 11.55 -9.66 12.53
N GLN A 144 12.56 -8.81 12.38
CA GLN A 144 12.60 -7.50 13.03
C GLN A 144 11.41 -6.61 12.62
N GLN A 145 11.10 -6.52 11.32
CA GLN A 145 9.97 -5.73 10.83
C GLN A 145 8.61 -6.24 11.35
N ILE A 146 8.43 -7.55 11.48
CA ILE A 146 7.20 -8.09 12.07
C ILE A 146 7.15 -7.89 13.59
N ASN A 147 8.28 -8.02 14.28
CA ASN A 147 8.34 -7.81 15.74
C ASN A 147 8.08 -6.36 16.17
N SER A 148 8.17 -5.38 15.26
CA SER A 148 7.81 -3.98 15.54
C SER A 148 6.33 -3.66 15.29
N ALA A 149 5.55 -4.59 14.74
CA ALA A 149 4.16 -4.37 14.34
C ALA A 149 3.16 -4.97 15.35
N LEU A 150 1.90 -4.54 15.24
CA LEU A 150 0.81 -5.00 16.08
C LEU A 150 -0.07 -6.03 15.35
N LEU A 151 0.06 -7.30 15.73
CA LEU A 151 -0.65 -8.43 15.11
C LEU A 151 -1.68 -9.06 16.06
N ASN A 152 -2.59 -9.84 15.50
CA ASN A 152 -3.44 -10.77 16.26
C ASN A 152 -3.35 -12.18 15.65
N LYS A 153 -4.02 -13.17 16.25
CA LYS A 153 -4.01 -14.57 15.77
C LYS A 153 -4.69 -14.77 14.41
N GLU A 154 -5.36 -13.75 13.88
CA GLU A 154 -6.01 -13.77 12.56
C GLU A 154 -5.08 -13.24 11.46
N THR A 155 -4.00 -12.53 11.82
CA THR A 155 -3.00 -12.07 10.87
C THR A 155 -2.33 -13.27 10.20
N ARG A 156 -2.35 -13.31 8.86
CA ARG A 156 -1.73 -14.39 8.08
C ARG A 156 -0.34 -13.94 7.63
N LEU A 157 0.69 -14.70 7.96
CA LEU A 157 2.07 -14.40 7.58
C LEU A 157 2.54 -15.19 6.33
N PRO A 158 3.59 -14.71 5.65
CA PRO A 158 4.30 -15.50 4.65
C PRO A 158 4.83 -16.81 5.22
N ALA A 159 4.93 -17.84 4.37
CA ALA A 159 5.32 -19.18 4.80
C ALA A 159 6.73 -19.27 5.42
N TYR A 160 7.64 -18.34 5.11
CA TYR A 160 9.02 -18.31 5.62
C TYR A 160 9.15 -17.67 7.01
N LEU A 161 8.09 -17.09 7.56
CA LEU A 161 8.05 -16.57 8.92
C LEU A 161 7.20 -17.46 9.82
N GLU A 162 7.56 -17.50 11.10
CA GLU A 162 6.80 -18.17 12.14
C GLU A 162 6.63 -17.26 13.36
N ILE A 163 5.45 -17.33 13.98
CA ILE A 163 5.14 -16.62 15.23
C ILE A 163 5.02 -17.63 16.37
N THR A 164 5.67 -17.32 17.48
CA THR A 164 5.39 -17.89 18.80
C THR A 164 4.63 -16.87 19.65
N TRP A 165 3.36 -17.17 19.96
CA TRP A 165 2.53 -16.31 20.82
C TRP A 165 2.88 -16.51 22.30
N ILE A 166 3.13 -15.39 23.00
CA ILE A 166 3.38 -15.36 24.44
C ILE A 166 2.09 -14.99 25.19
N THR A 167 1.32 -14.04 24.66
CA THR A 167 -0.02 -13.65 25.12
C THR A 167 -0.91 -13.32 23.92
N ASP A 168 -2.15 -12.88 24.13
CA ASP A 168 -3.02 -12.43 23.02
C ASP A 168 -2.53 -11.15 22.31
N LYS A 169 -1.57 -10.42 22.91
CA LYS A 169 -1.00 -9.17 22.36
C LYS A 169 0.52 -9.16 22.23
N LYS A 170 1.18 -10.25 22.63
CA LYS A 170 2.64 -10.34 22.66
C LYS A 170 3.09 -11.62 21.97
N PHE A 171 4.05 -11.49 21.08
CA PHE A 171 4.60 -12.61 20.30
C PHE A 171 6.08 -12.39 20.02
N GLU A 172 6.72 -13.43 19.49
CA GLU A 172 8.03 -13.35 18.84
C GLU A 172 7.92 -13.95 17.44
N CYS A 173 8.37 -13.22 16.43
CA CYS A 173 8.50 -13.68 15.05
C CYS A 173 9.94 -14.07 14.76
N ARG A 174 10.15 -15.14 13.98
CA ARG A 174 11.45 -15.62 13.50
C ARG A 174 11.33 -16.17 12.08
N HIS A 175 12.45 -16.24 11.37
CA HIS A 175 12.53 -16.99 10.12
C HIS A 175 12.52 -18.49 10.39
N LYS A 176 11.85 -19.25 9.53
CA LYS A 176 11.96 -20.71 9.53
C LYS A 176 13.34 -21.12 9.02
N ASN A 177 13.94 -22.09 9.70
CA ASN A 177 15.20 -22.74 9.29
C ASN A 177 14.99 -23.65 8.08
#